data_AF-A0A455U390-F1
#
_entry.id   AF-A0A455U390-F1
#
_cell.length_a   1.000
_cell.length_b   1.000
_cell.length_c   1.000
_cell.angle_alpha   90.00
_cell.angle_beta   90.00
_cell.angle_gamma   90.00
#
_symmetry.space_group_name_H-M   'P 1'
#
loop_
_entity.id
_entity.type
_entity.pdbx_description
1 polymer ?
#
loop_
_entity_poly.entity_id
_entity_poly.type
_entity_poly.pdbx_seq_one_letter_code
_entity_poly.pdbx_strand_id
1 'polypeptide(L)'
;MIFFLLNRAYNAPWGRMIRAIRDNEVSAAAMGKDINKRRLEIFVLGCILMGLGGGILGTFNSLFDPQGYLPLNHTFLVLVMVILGGPGNNLGTIFGAVAVYIIWIMSEPLALFLMQLAVAFGKALLAGMLLVIWIAAPCRHGCW
;
A
#
# COMPACT_ATOMS: atom_id res chain seq x y z
N MET A 1 -5.43 -14.62 11.86
CA MET A 1 -5.52 -16.04 11.43
C MET A 1 -4.50 -16.40 10.36
N ILE A 2 -4.34 -15.61 9.29
CA ILE A 2 -3.43 -15.91 8.17
C ILE A 2 -1.95 -16.04 8.60
N PHE A 3 -1.48 -15.19 9.52
CA PHE A 3 -0.12 -15.24 10.04
C PHE A 3 0.22 -16.57 10.72
N PHE A 4 -0.71 -17.12 11.51
CA PHE A 4 -0.52 -18.40 12.18
C PHE A 4 -0.46 -19.56 11.18
N LEU A 5 -1.32 -19.54 10.16
CA LEU A 5 -1.31 -20.53 9.08
C LEU A 5 -0.01 -20.47 8.28
N LEU A 6 0.50 -19.28 7.95
CA LEU A 6 1.78 -19.11 7.25
C LEU A 6 2.95 -19.57 8.11
N ASN A 7 2.98 -19.22 9.40
CA ASN A 7 4.08 -19.63 10.28
C ASN A 7 4.10 -21.17 10.46
N ARG A 8 2.91 -21.79 10.56
CA ARG A 8 2.79 -23.25 10.62
C ARG A 8 3.23 -23.92 9.31
N ALA A 9 2.83 -23.37 8.16
CA ALA A 9 3.27 -23.85 6.85
C ALA A 9 4.79 -23.67 6.62
N TYR A 10 5.38 -22.59 7.14
CA TYR A 10 6.81 -22.30 7.02
C TYR A 10 7.70 -23.25 7.83
N ASN A 11 7.22 -23.67 9.01
CA ASN A 11 7.92 -24.60 9.90
C ASN A 11 7.63 -26.07 9.59
N ALA A 12 6.57 -26.35 8.80
CA ALA A 12 6.25 -27.68 8.35
C ALA A 12 7.42 -28.33 7.57
N PRO A 13 7.51 -29.67 7.55
CA PRO A 13 8.53 -30.38 6.75
C PRO A 13 8.51 -29.99 5.26
N TRP A 14 7.34 -29.60 4.74
CA TRP A 14 7.18 -29.07 3.38
C TRP A 14 7.93 -27.74 3.17
N GLY A 15 7.80 -26.78 4.09
CA GLY A 15 8.51 -25.49 3.99
C GLY A 15 10.03 -25.63 4.12
N ARG A 16 10.51 -26.54 4.97
CA ARG A 16 11.96 -26.88 5.08
C ARG A 16 12.50 -27.48 3.79
N MET A 17 11.72 -28.35 3.15
CA MET A 17 12.10 -28.98 1.88
C MET A 17 12.25 -27.98 0.73
N ILE A 18 11.39 -26.95 0.67
CA ILE A 18 11.46 -25.92 -0.37
C ILE A 18 12.72 -25.06 -0.23
N ARG A 19 13.11 -24.72 0.99
CA ARG A 19 14.37 -24.00 1.25
C ARG A 19 15.58 -24.80 0.76
N ALA A 20 15.59 -26.12 1.01
CA ALA A 20 16.64 -26.99 0.50
C ALA A 20 16.69 -27.04 -1.03
N ILE A 21 15.54 -27.02 -1.72
CA ILE A 21 15.48 -26.95 -3.20
C ILE A 21 16.03 -25.61 -3.71
N ARG A 22 15.78 -24.50 -3.01
CA ARG A 22 16.29 -23.17 -3.38
C ARG A 22 17.81 -23.08 -3.30
N ASP A 23 18.39 -23.71 -2.28
CA ASP A 23 19.84 -23.60 -2.04
C ASP A 23 20.66 -24.50 -2.96
N ASN A 24 20.15 -25.69 -3.34
CA ASN A 24 20.82 -26.53 -4.35
C ASN A 24 19.86 -27.53 -5.03
N GLU A 25 19.46 -27.24 -6.28
CA GLU A 25 18.47 -28.06 -6.99
C GLU A 25 19.02 -29.42 -7.44
N VAL A 26 20.31 -29.51 -7.78
CA VAL A 26 20.97 -30.75 -8.23
C VAL A 26 20.99 -31.78 -7.09
N SER A 27 21.32 -31.35 -5.87
CA SER A 27 21.31 -32.20 -4.68
C SER A 27 19.90 -32.68 -4.32
N ALA A 28 18.89 -31.82 -4.50
CA ALA A 28 17.49 -32.18 -4.26
C ALA A 28 16.96 -33.19 -5.28
N ALA A 29 17.38 -33.07 -6.56
CA ALA A 29 17.05 -34.03 -7.61
C ALA A 29 17.72 -35.40 -7.37
N ALA A 30 18.99 -35.41 -6.92
CA ALA A 30 19.72 -36.64 -6.60
C ALA A 30 19.07 -37.45 -5.45
N MET A 31 18.33 -36.78 -4.56
CA MET A 31 17.52 -37.43 -3.51
C MET A 31 16.18 -37.99 -4.01
N GLY A 32 15.90 -37.96 -5.32
CA GLY A 32 14.68 -38.50 -5.92
C GLY A 32 13.43 -37.66 -5.68
N LYS A 33 13.57 -36.36 -5.34
CA LYS A 33 12.43 -35.46 -5.16
C LYS A 33 12.05 -34.76 -6.46
N ASP A 34 10.77 -34.85 -6.83
CA ASP A 34 10.20 -34.14 -7.98
C ASP A 34 10.17 -32.61 -7.76
N ILE A 35 11.11 -31.88 -8.36
CA ILE A 35 11.20 -30.41 -8.24
C ILE A 35 9.99 -29.71 -8.89
N ASN A 36 9.58 -30.17 -10.07
CA ASN A 36 8.50 -29.55 -10.84
C ASN A 36 7.15 -29.58 -10.12
N LYS A 37 6.81 -30.72 -9.48
CA LYS A 37 5.57 -30.85 -8.71
C LYS A 37 5.54 -29.85 -7.54
N ARG A 38 6.67 -29.66 -6.86
CA ARG A 38 6.78 -28.73 -5.72
C ARG A 38 6.70 -27.27 -6.14
N ARG A 39 7.28 -26.89 -7.28
CA ARG A 39 7.11 -25.55 -7.86
C ARG A 39 5.64 -25.26 -8.19
N LEU A 40 4.94 -26.24 -8.77
CA LEU A 40 3.52 -26.11 -9.09
C LEU A 40 2.64 -25.97 -7.84
N GLU A 41 2.89 -26.76 -6.80
CA GLU A 41 2.20 -26.66 -5.51
C GLU A 41 2.32 -25.24 -4.91
N ILE A 42 3.53 -24.67 -4.89
CA ILE A 42 3.77 -23.31 -4.36
C ILE A 42 3.05 -22.26 -5.21
N PHE A 43 3.08 -22.41 -6.54
CA PHE A 43 2.40 -21.50 -7.45
C PHE A 43 0.88 -21.49 -7.21
N VAL A 44 0.26 -22.66 -7.13
CA VAL A 44 -1.17 -22.81 -6.85
C VAL A 44 -1.54 -22.21 -5.49
N LEU A 45 -0.75 -22.47 -4.45
CA LEU A 45 -0.97 -21.88 -3.12
C LEU A 45 -0.88 -20.34 -3.15
N GLY A 46 0.06 -19.78 -3.92
CA GLY A 46 0.17 -18.33 -4.12
C GLY A 46 -1.06 -17.74 -4.82
N CYS A 47 -1.53 -18.38 -5.89
CA CYS A 47 -2.72 -17.96 -6.63
C CYS A 47 -3.99 -17.96 -5.76
N ILE A 48 -4.15 -18.97 -4.91
CA ILE A 48 -5.30 -19.05 -3.99
C ILE A 48 -5.31 -17.85 -3.03
N LEU A 49 -4.16 -17.53 -2.42
CA LEU A 49 -4.06 -16.40 -1.48
C LEU A 49 -4.28 -15.06 -2.18
N MET A 50 -3.71 -14.87 -3.38
CA MET A 50 -3.89 -13.65 -4.17
C MET A 50 -5.34 -13.47 -4.63
N GLY A 51 -5.99 -14.54 -5.09
CA GLY A 51 -7.39 -14.53 -5.49
C GLY A 51 -8.33 -14.17 -4.34
N LEU A 52 -8.08 -14.72 -3.14
CA LEU A 52 -8.83 -14.38 -1.92
C LEU A 52 -8.65 -12.90 -1.55
N GLY A 53 -7.42 -12.39 -1.60
CA GLY A 53 -7.14 -10.98 -1.31
C GLY A 53 -7.84 -10.03 -2.28
N GLY A 54 -7.75 -10.30 -3.59
CA GLY A 54 -8.41 -9.50 -4.62
C GLY A 54 -9.94 -9.56 -4.54
N GLY A 55 -10.52 -10.73 -4.29
CA GLY A 55 -11.98 -10.89 -4.16
C GLY A 55 -12.56 -10.14 -2.96
N ILE A 56 -11.82 -10.11 -1.83
CA ILE A 56 -12.19 -9.31 -0.66
C ILE A 56 -12.14 -7.81 -1.01
N LEU A 57 -11.04 -7.35 -1.64
CA LEU A 57 -10.89 -5.96 -2.08
C LEU A 57 -11.99 -5.50 -3.04
N GLY A 58 -12.42 -6.37 -3.97
CA GLY A 58 -13.52 -6.10 -4.88
C GLY A 58 -14.85 -5.90 -4.16
N THR A 59 -15.14 -6.74 -3.16
CA THR A 59 -16.35 -6.60 -2.33
C THR A 59 -16.34 -5.33 -1.49
N PHE A 60 -15.16 -4.88 -1.03
CA PHE A 60 -15.04 -3.63 -0.27
C PHE A 60 -15.25 -2.37 -1.12
N ASN A 61 -14.86 -2.39 -2.39
CA ASN A 61 -14.94 -1.24 -3.29
C ASN A 61 -16.21 -1.29 -4.16
N SER A 62 -17.41 -1.41 -3.56
CA SER A 62 -18.72 -1.58 -4.24
C SER A 62 -19.03 -0.63 -5.42
N LEU A 63 -18.21 0.39 -5.67
CA LEU A 63 -18.25 1.29 -6.82
C LEU A 63 -16.91 1.19 -7.58
N PHE A 64 -16.97 0.78 -8.84
CA PHE A 64 -15.80 0.72 -9.72
C PHE A 64 -15.54 2.09 -10.37
N ASP A 65 -14.67 2.90 -9.76
CA ASP A 65 -14.17 4.12 -10.40
C ASP A 65 -12.90 3.80 -11.22
N PRO A 66 -12.92 3.92 -12.57
CA PRO A 66 -11.76 3.66 -13.41
C PRO A 66 -10.55 4.57 -13.14
N GLN A 67 -10.72 5.72 -12.45
CA GLN A 67 -9.61 6.58 -12.06
C GLN A 67 -8.88 6.10 -10.79
N GLY A 68 -9.50 5.25 -9.97
CA GLY A 68 -8.90 4.74 -8.73
C GLY A 68 -7.95 3.55 -8.92
N TYR A 69 -8.08 2.81 -10.02
CA TYR A 69 -7.32 1.58 -10.30
C TYR A 69 -6.06 1.82 -11.14
N LEU A 70 -5.35 2.93 -10.95
CA LEU A 70 -4.06 3.10 -11.61
C LEU A 70 -3.07 2.04 -11.08
N PRO A 71 -2.45 1.22 -11.96
CA PRO A 71 -1.55 0.13 -11.55
C PRO A 71 -0.40 0.62 -10.66
N LEU A 72 0.06 1.84 -10.92
CA LEU A 72 1.15 2.50 -10.21
C LEU A 72 0.86 2.74 -8.73
N ASN A 73 -0.41 2.91 -8.35
CA ASN A 73 -0.81 3.16 -6.97
C ASN A 73 -1.23 1.89 -6.23
N HIS A 74 -1.76 0.88 -6.93
CA HIS A 74 -2.35 -0.30 -6.28
C HIS A 74 -1.37 -1.48 -6.17
N THR A 75 -0.69 -1.87 -7.25
CA THR A 75 0.16 -3.08 -7.24
C THR A 75 1.58 -2.77 -6.79
N PHE A 76 2.13 -1.62 -7.21
CA PHE A 76 3.47 -1.20 -6.83
C PHE A 76 3.60 -1.00 -5.32
N LEU A 77 2.56 -0.45 -4.68
CA LEU A 77 2.59 -0.17 -3.26
C LEU A 77 2.57 -1.41 -2.39
N VAL A 78 1.79 -2.42 -2.78
CA VAL A 78 1.81 -3.73 -2.14
C VAL A 78 3.19 -4.36 -2.26
N LEU A 79 3.87 -4.17 -3.38
CA LEU A 79 5.24 -4.63 -3.58
C LEU A 79 6.23 -3.90 -2.66
N VAL A 80 6.11 -2.57 -2.52
CA VAL A 80 6.92 -1.76 -1.60
C VAL A 80 6.70 -2.18 -0.14
N MET A 81 5.45 -2.43 0.26
CA MET A 81 5.11 -2.94 1.61
C MET A 81 5.88 -4.22 1.93
N VAL A 82 5.94 -5.16 0.98
CA VAL A 82 6.61 -6.46 1.15
C VAL A 82 8.14 -6.31 1.14
N ILE A 83 8.68 -5.51 0.22
CA ILE A 83 10.12 -5.26 0.12
C ILE A 83 10.64 -4.59 1.40
N LEU A 84 9.92 -3.58 1.92
CA LEU A 84 10.29 -2.88 3.15
C LEU A 84 10.35 -3.84 4.34
N GLY A 85 9.44 -4.80 4.40
CA GLY A 85 9.41 -5.81 5.44
C GLY A 85 10.47 -6.92 5.33
N GLY A 86 11.15 -7.03 4.19
CA GLY A 86 12.23 -7.98 3.94
C GLY A 86 11.78 -9.37 3.45
N PRO A 87 12.42 -9.94 2.40
CA PRO A 87 12.08 -11.25 1.89
C PRO A 87 12.55 -12.37 2.84
N GLY A 88 11.62 -13.18 3.33
CA GLY A 88 11.91 -14.39 4.12
C GLY A 88 11.55 -14.31 5.60
N ASN A 89 11.07 -13.17 6.11
CA ASN A 89 10.54 -13.04 7.46
C ASN A 89 9.08 -12.57 7.46
N ASN A 90 8.15 -13.48 7.80
CA ASN A 90 6.71 -13.19 7.84
C ASN A 90 6.37 -12.04 8.81
N LEU A 91 7.10 -11.89 9.92
CA LEU A 91 6.89 -10.79 10.86
C LEU A 91 7.31 -9.45 10.27
N GLY A 92 8.47 -9.41 9.59
CA GLY A 92 8.97 -8.21 8.93
C GLY A 92 8.01 -7.71 7.85
N THR A 93 7.48 -8.61 7.02
CA THR A 93 6.47 -8.28 5.99
C THR A 93 5.23 -7.62 6.58
N ILE A 94 4.74 -8.08 7.74
CA ILE A 94 3.58 -7.48 8.40
C ILE A 94 3.90 -6.09 8.94
N PHE A 95 5.04 -5.92 9.62
CA PHE A 95 5.47 -4.61 10.09
C PHE A 95 5.66 -3.62 8.93
N GLY A 96 6.24 -4.05 7.81
CA GLY A 96 6.38 -3.26 6.60
C GLY A 96 5.04 -2.84 6.00
N ALA A 97 4.09 -3.77 5.89
CA ALA A 97 2.75 -3.48 5.41
C ALA A 97 2.00 -2.49 6.31
N VAL A 98 2.06 -2.68 7.64
CA VAL A 98 1.40 -1.78 8.60
C VAL A 98 2.04 -0.39 8.58
N ALA A 99 3.36 -0.30 8.54
CA ALA A 99 4.07 0.99 8.53
C ALA A 99 3.72 1.82 7.29
N VAL A 100 3.78 1.20 6.11
CA VAL A 100 3.43 1.89 4.85
C VAL A 100 1.94 2.22 4.80
N TYR A 101 1.08 1.35 5.30
CA TYR A 101 -0.36 1.63 5.39
C TYR A 101 -0.66 2.85 6.27
N ILE A 102 0.04 2.99 7.40
CA ILE A 102 -0.08 4.18 8.27
C ILE A 102 0.41 5.43 7.53
N ILE A 103 1.52 5.34 6.79
CA ILE A 103 2.01 6.48 6.01
C ILE A 103 1.01 6.90 4.93
N TRP A 104 0.42 5.92 4.24
CA TRP A 104 -0.61 6.17 3.24
C TRP A 104 -1.83 6.88 3.84
N ILE A 105 -2.39 6.35 4.94
CA ILE A 105 -3.60 6.91 5.54
C ILE A 105 -3.37 8.28 6.20
N MET A 106 -2.13 8.57 6.61
CA MET A 106 -1.74 9.88 7.15
C MET A 106 -1.43 10.90 6.05
N SER A 107 -1.15 10.47 4.81
CA SER A 107 -0.86 11.36 3.69
C SER A 107 -2.10 12.16 3.26
N GLU A 108 -3.28 11.54 3.28
CA GLU A 108 -4.57 12.18 2.94
C GLU A 108 -4.95 13.35 3.86
N PRO A 109 -5.01 13.21 5.20
CA PRO A 109 -5.33 14.33 6.09
C PRO A 109 -4.25 15.41 6.11
N LEU A 110 -2.97 15.03 5.92
CA LEU A 110 -1.88 16.00 5.84
C LEU A 110 -1.98 16.87 4.58
N ALA A 111 -2.33 16.27 3.44
CA ALA A 111 -2.56 17.00 2.19
C ALA A 111 -3.75 17.96 2.31
N LEU A 112 -4.85 17.53 2.94
CA LEU A 112 -6.02 18.37 3.19
C LEU A 112 -5.71 19.52 4.15
N PHE A 113 -4.93 19.27 5.20
CA PHE A 113 -4.49 20.31 6.14
C PHE A 113 -3.63 21.36 5.44
N LEU A 114 -2.67 20.95 4.60
CA LEU A 114 -1.83 21.86 3.81
C LEU A 114 -2.66 22.68 2.81
N MET A 115 -3.65 22.07 2.13
CA MET A 115 -4.56 22.81 1.26
C MET A 115 -5.43 23.80 2.02
N GLN A 116 -5.96 23.45 3.20
CA GLN A 116 -6.72 24.38 4.03
C GLN A 116 -5.87 25.54 4.50
N LEU A 117 -4.62 25.28 4.89
CA LEU A 117 -3.66 26.32 5.28
C LEU A 117 -3.39 27.26 4.08
N ALA A 118 -3.14 26.70 2.89
CA ALA A 118 -2.91 27.48 1.67
C ALA A 118 -4.13 28.34 1.29
N VAL A 119 -5.34 27.79 1.38
CA VAL A 119 -6.60 28.53 1.15
C VAL A 119 -6.83 29.59 2.23
N ALA A 120 -6.50 29.30 3.49
CA ALA A 120 -6.60 30.27 4.58
C ALA A 120 -5.64 31.45 4.37
N PHE A 121 -4.40 31.19 4.00
CA PHE A 121 -3.44 32.23 3.62
C PHE A 121 -3.91 33.03 2.41
N GLY A 122 -4.40 32.37 1.36
CA GLY A 122 -4.96 33.05 0.17
C GLY A 122 -6.15 33.94 0.50
N LYS A 123 -7.08 33.47 1.34
CA LYS A 123 -8.22 34.27 1.83
C LYS A 123 -7.76 35.46 2.68
N ALA A 124 -6.77 35.28 3.55
CA ALA A 124 -6.22 36.36 4.36
C ALA A 124 -5.55 37.44 3.51
N LEU A 125 -4.83 37.04 2.46
CA LEU A 125 -4.17 37.95 1.52
C LEU A 125 -5.19 38.73 0.68
N LEU A 126 -6.23 38.07 0.18
CA LEU A 126 -7.33 38.71 -0.54
C LEU A 126 -8.15 39.64 0.37
N ALA A 127 -8.44 39.23 1.61
CA ALA A 127 -9.12 40.08 2.59
C ALA A 127 -8.26 41.30 2.97
N GLY A 128 -6.95 41.12 3.14
CA GLY A 128 -6.01 42.21 3.36
C GLY A 128 -5.92 43.16 2.17
N MET A 129 -5.87 42.65 0.95
CA MET A 129 -5.86 43.46 -0.27
C MET A 129 -7.19 44.20 -0.47
N LEU A 130 -8.34 43.55 -0.19
CA LEU A 130 -9.66 44.19 -0.21
C LEU A 130 -9.79 45.25 0.88
N LEU A 131 -9.23 45.04 2.08
CA LEU A 131 -9.19 46.05 3.14
C LEU A 131 -8.31 47.24 2.75
N VAL A 132 -7.14 46.99 2.17
CA VAL A 132 -6.27 48.07 1.66
C VAL A 132 -6.95 48.81 0.51
N ILE A 133 -7.64 48.11 -0.40
CA ILE A 133 -8.45 48.73 -1.44
C ILE A 133 -9.63 49.48 -0.83
N TRP A 134 -10.26 49.01 0.25
CA TRP A 134 -11.33 49.74 0.94
C TRP A 134 -10.84 51.00 1.64
N ILE A 135 -9.65 50.95 2.24
CA ILE A 135 -8.99 52.08 2.91
C ILE A 135 -8.41 53.07 1.89
N ALA A 136 -7.90 52.57 0.76
CA ALA A 136 -7.26 53.36 -0.30
C ALA A 136 -8.22 53.74 -1.43
N ALA A 137 -9.42 53.16 -1.51
CA ALA A 137 -10.48 53.60 -2.41
C ALA A 137 -10.88 55.00 -1.96
N PRO A 138 -10.49 56.03 -2.72
CA PRO A 138 -10.84 57.38 -2.36
C PRO A 138 -12.36 57.45 -2.40
N CYS A 139 -12.97 57.98 -1.34
CA CYS A 139 -14.33 58.47 -1.32
C CYS A 139 -14.66 59.15 -2.66
N ARG A 140 -15.29 58.40 -3.56
CA ARG A 140 -15.84 58.91 -4.80
C ARG A 140 -17.32 58.58 -4.81
N HIS A 141 -18.04 59.01 -3.78
CA HIS A 141 -19.40 59.56 -3.82
C HIS A 141 -19.79 60.05 -2.42
N GLY A 142 -19.62 61.35 -2.18
CA GLY A 142 -20.41 62.13 -1.23
C GLY A 142 -20.17 61.92 0.27
N CYS A 143 -19.64 62.95 0.92
CA CYS A 143 -19.99 63.24 2.30
C CYS A 143 -21.51 63.24 2.46
N TRP A 144 -22.04 62.33 3.27
CA TRP A 144 -23.14 62.52 4.21
C TRP A 144 -22.88 61.61 5.41
#